data_AF-A0AAW5UTR2-F1
#
_entry.id   AF-A0AAW5UTR2-F1
#
_cell.length_a   1.000
_cell.length_b   1.000
_cell.length_c   1.000
_cell.angle_alpha   90.00
_cell.angle_beta   90.00
_cell.angle_gamma   90.00
#
_symmetry.space_group_name_H-M   'P 1'
#
loop_
_entity.id
_entity.type
_entity.pdbx_description
1 polymer ?
#
loop_
_entity_poly.entity_id
_entity_poly.type
_entity_poly.pdbx_seq_one_letter_code
_entity_poly.pdbx_strand_id
1 'polypeptide(L)'
;MLRQAYDGTSYEREARSADAVNVHIDRLLWNVVMCGTPDALYRVVSNYTDGFQSRIIVAKTPDNTFTPLSDNMHVMNERQRNRIIQIAHLLPLLTGEVVLPKLENKGREWLEQIRLETMKNDDKVKARQRFRICPTTMRLMTCIMLCKVLETLIQKHGFNGAEKQLKESPDLWKGMLVKMQTPTMLNVFDVLADYQLDNALYFFRSRIEEAFSSKDYCCQSAWDRCRRGKNDSIFERLDVTFTFEQAEQQSVAVKGASATHESVKQMLKNWKRQGLISVLPDRHYQKVSPTI
;
A
#
# COMPACT_ATOMS: atom_id res chain seq x y z
N MET A 1 8.36 -12.75 26.26
CA MET A 1 6.94 -12.97 26.64
C MET A 1 6.32 -11.59 26.86
N LEU A 2 5.58 -11.06 25.89
CA LEU A 2 4.96 -9.72 25.97
C LEU A 2 3.65 -9.83 26.76
N ARG A 3 3.53 -9.08 27.87
CA ARG A 3 2.30 -8.99 28.66
C ARG A 3 1.24 -8.25 27.84
N GLN A 4 0.21 -8.96 27.41
CA GLN A 4 -1.07 -8.36 27.03
C GLN A 4 -1.74 -7.88 28.31
N ALA A 5 -1.88 -6.57 28.49
CA ALA A 5 -2.69 -6.02 29.55
C ALA A 5 -4.16 -6.20 29.15
N TYR A 6 -4.76 -7.31 29.57
CA TYR A 6 -6.21 -7.49 29.50
C TYR A 6 -6.83 -6.73 30.67
N ASP A 7 -7.59 -5.70 30.35
CA ASP A 7 -8.45 -5.04 31.32
C ASP A 7 -9.64 -5.96 31.64
N GLY A 8 -9.54 -6.67 32.77
CA GLY A 8 -10.69 -7.00 33.63
C GLY A 8 -11.81 -7.93 33.13
N THR A 9 -11.65 -8.76 32.09
CA THR A 9 -12.72 -9.70 31.68
C THR A 9 -12.25 -11.15 31.56
N SER A 10 -13.17 -12.09 31.87
CA SER A 10 -12.94 -13.54 31.83
C SER A 10 -12.57 -14.01 30.42
N TYR A 11 -11.60 -14.92 30.36
CA TYR A 11 -11.06 -15.50 29.14
C TYR A 11 -12.10 -16.43 28.48
N GLU A 12 -13.00 -15.87 27.66
CA GLU A 12 -13.96 -16.66 26.88
C GLU A 12 -13.26 -17.27 25.67
N ARG A 13 -12.58 -18.39 25.91
CA ARG A 13 -11.78 -19.13 24.93
C ARG A 13 -12.60 -19.83 23.83
N GLU A 14 -13.93 -19.80 23.91
CA GLU A 14 -14.83 -20.67 23.14
C GLU A 14 -15.97 -19.94 22.40
N ALA A 15 -15.79 -18.68 21.99
CA ALA A 15 -16.79 -18.02 21.15
C ALA A 15 -16.85 -18.65 19.74
N ARG A 16 -17.82 -19.55 19.51
CA ARG A 16 -18.06 -20.20 18.22
C ARG A 16 -18.73 -19.22 17.24
N SER A 17 -17.91 -18.71 16.31
CA SER A 17 -18.20 -18.24 14.94
C SER A 17 -19.28 -17.18 14.64
N ALA A 18 -20.39 -17.05 15.38
CA ALA A 18 -21.40 -16.00 15.13
C ALA A 18 -21.28 -14.86 16.14
N ASP A 19 -21.12 -15.17 17.43
CA ASP A 19 -20.96 -14.17 18.49
C ASP A 19 -19.57 -13.50 18.46
N ALA A 20 -18.55 -14.20 17.93
CA ALA A 20 -17.22 -13.63 17.74
C ALA A 20 -17.23 -12.37 16.84
N VAL A 21 -18.15 -12.31 15.86
CA VAL A 21 -18.31 -11.17 14.94
C VAL A 21 -18.98 -9.97 15.65
N ASN A 22 -19.80 -10.22 16.68
CA ASN A 22 -20.52 -9.18 17.42
C ASN A 22 -19.74 -8.64 18.63
N VAL A 23 -18.73 -9.37 19.15
CA VAL A 23 -17.82 -8.87 20.21
C VAL A 23 -17.16 -7.54 19.82
N HIS A 24 -16.92 -7.31 18.53
CA HIS A 24 -16.31 -6.07 18.03
C HIS A 24 -17.23 -4.84 18.16
N ILE A 25 -18.54 -5.06 18.19
CA ILE A 25 -19.55 -4.00 18.34
C ILE A 25 -19.74 -3.64 19.82
N ASP A 26 -19.77 -4.65 20.69
CA ASP A 26 -20.06 -4.44 22.13
C ASP A 26 -18.80 -4.21 23.00
N ARG A 27 -17.63 -4.72 22.61
CA ARG A 27 -16.41 -4.73 23.47
C ARG A 27 -15.12 -4.56 22.65
N LEU A 28 -15.02 -3.52 21.83
CA LEU A 28 -13.79 -3.21 21.09
C LEU A 28 -12.64 -2.86 22.06
N LEU A 29 -11.88 -3.87 22.49
CA LEU A 29 -10.72 -3.71 23.38
C LEU A 29 -9.49 -3.39 22.51
N TRP A 30 -8.97 -2.17 22.68
CA TRP A 30 -7.75 -1.74 22.00
C TRP A 30 -6.56 -2.42 22.67
N ASN A 31 -5.86 -3.26 21.92
CA ASN A 31 -4.58 -3.79 22.37
C ASN A 31 -3.48 -2.76 22.07
N VAL A 32 -3.06 -2.01 23.10
CA VAL A 32 -1.94 -1.08 23.00
C VAL A 32 -0.65 -1.82 23.35
N VAL A 33 0.23 -1.98 22.35
CA VAL A 33 1.57 -2.56 22.54
C VAL A 33 2.61 -1.45 22.32
N MET A 34 3.31 -1.06 23.38
CA MET A 34 4.43 -0.12 23.24
C MET A 34 5.65 -0.87 22.67
N CYS A 35 6.01 -0.54 21.44
CA CYS A 35 7.22 -1.05 20.80
C CYS A 35 8.33 0.01 20.94
N GLY A 36 9.21 -0.17 21.92
CA GLY A 36 10.31 0.78 22.19
C GLY A 36 11.39 0.80 21.11
N THR A 37 11.39 -0.14 20.16
CA THR A 37 12.31 -0.19 19.03
C THR A 37 11.59 -0.62 17.74
N PRO A 38 12.08 -0.20 16.56
CA PRO A 38 11.54 -0.69 15.28
C PRO A 38 11.59 -2.22 15.14
N ASP A 39 12.62 -2.86 15.72
CA ASP A 39 12.77 -4.31 15.75
C ASP A 39 11.68 -5.00 16.60
N ALA A 40 11.31 -4.40 17.74
CA ALA A 40 10.16 -4.88 18.53
C ALA A 40 8.85 -4.76 17.74
N LEU A 41 8.62 -3.65 17.04
CA LEU A 41 7.45 -3.48 16.18
C LEU A 41 7.45 -4.50 15.05
N TYR A 42 8.57 -4.70 14.38
CA TYR A 42 8.70 -5.65 13.28
C TYR A 42 8.38 -7.09 13.74
N ARG A 43 8.87 -7.50 14.91
CA ARG A 43 8.51 -8.79 15.51
C ARG A 43 7.03 -8.89 15.84
N VAL A 44 6.41 -7.83 16.37
CA VAL A 44 4.97 -7.83 16.66
C VAL A 44 4.16 -8.00 15.38
N VAL A 45 4.47 -7.22 14.34
CA VAL A 45 3.75 -7.26 13.07
C VAL A 45 3.97 -8.58 12.33
N SER A 46 5.21 -9.08 12.29
CA SER A 46 5.54 -10.30 11.53
C SER A 46 5.01 -11.58 12.18
N ASN A 47 4.78 -11.57 13.50
CA ASN A 47 4.23 -12.72 14.23
C ASN A 47 2.73 -12.59 14.49
N TYR A 48 2.08 -11.54 13.98
CA TYR A 48 0.63 -11.38 14.09
C TYR A 48 -0.04 -12.29 13.06
N THR A 49 -0.59 -13.42 13.51
CA THR A 49 -1.22 -14.44 12.65
C THR A 49 -2.73 -14.28 12.51
N ASP A 50 -3.31 -13.25 13.13
CA ASP A 50 -4.74 -13.06 13.10
C ASP A 50 -5.17 -12.22 11.88
N GLY A 51 -5.90 -12.85 10.96
CA GLY A 51 -6.44 -12.25 9.74
C GLY A 51 -7.57 -11.25 9.98
N PHE A 52 -7.93 -10.95 11.23
CA PHE A 52 -8.80 -9.83 11.55
C PHE A 52 -8.09 -8.49 11.29
N GLN A 53 -8.73 -7.64 10.48
CA GLN A 53 -8.26 -6.33 10.00
C GLN A 53 -7.61 -5.49 11.12
N SER A 54 -6.31 -5.65 11.31
CA SER A 54 -5.59 -5.00 12.40
C SER A 54 -5.33 -3.55 11.99
N ARG A 55 -6.15 -2.63 12.50
CA ARG A 55 -5.88 -1.18 12.36
C ARG A 55 -4.75 -0.82 13.32
N ILE A 56 -3.51 -0.87 12.83
CA ILE A 56 -2.33 -0.51 13.62
C ILE A 56 -2.15 1.01 13.58
N ILE A 57 -2.13 1.65 14.75
CA ILE A 57 -1.71 3.05 14.90
C ILE A 57 -0.29 3.03 15.47
N VAL A 58 0.68 3.46 14.66
CA VAL A 58 2.07 3.62 15.08
C VAL A 58 2.33 5.10 15.33
N ALA A 59 2.60 5.46 16.58
CA ALA A 59 3.09 6.79 16.93
C ALA A 59 4.61 6.75 17.03
N LYS A 60 5.30 7.55 16.19
CA LYS A 60 6.74 7.78 16.36
C LYS A 60 6.93 8.67 17.59
N THR A 61 7.68 8.19 18.57
CA THR A 61 8.16 9.07 19.64
C THR A 61 9.14 10.08 19.03
N PRO A 62 9.01 11.39 19.31
CA PRO A 62 9.99 12.36 18.88
C PRO A 62 11.39 11.95 19.36
N ASP A 63 12.40 12.21 18.54
CA ASP A 63 13.79 11.98 18.93
C ASP A 63 14.16 13.00 20.00
N ASN A 64 14.15 12.53 21.26
CA ASN A 64 14.49 13.32 22.42
C ASN A 64 15.93 13.08 22.87
N THR A 65 16.78 12.42 22.07
CA THR A 65 18.14 12.02 22.48
C THR A 65 19.00 13.20 22.93
N PHE A 66 18.81 14.37 22.31
CA PHE A 66 19.50 15.62 22.69
C PHE A 66 18.56 16.69 23.24
N THR A 67 17.27 16.39 23.41
CA THR A 67 16.33 17.33 24.00
C THR A 67 16.57 17.37 25.51
N PRO A 68 16.85 18.55 26.11
CA PRO A 68 16.97 18.63 27.55
C PRO A 68 15.69 18.12 28.18
N LEU A 69 15.82 17.31 29.23
CA LEU A 69 14.69 16.80 29.99
C LEU A 69 13.98 18.01 30.62
N SER A 70 12.93 18.50 29.96
CA SER A 70 12.16 19.62 30.47
C SER A 70 11.19 19.09 31.52
N ASP A 71 11.13 19.77 32.68
CA ASP A 71 10.11 19.51 33.69
C ASP A 71 8.69 19.80 33.16
N ASN A 72 8.58 20.56 32.06
CA ASN A 72 7.34 20.86 31.35
C ASN A 72 7.18 19.95 30.12
N MET A 73 6.88 18.67 30.36
CA MET A 73 6.39 17.80 29.27
C MET A 73 5.14 18.42 28.63
N HIS A 74 5.05 18.37 27.30
CA HIS A 74 3.84 18.80 26.60
C HIS A 74 2.69 17.85 26.93
N VAL A 75 1.90 18.19 27.94
CA VAL A 75 0.68 17.49 28.31
C VAL A 75 -0.48 18.17 27.60
N MET A 76 -1.28 17.37 26.89
CA MET A 76 -2.51 17.85 26.27
C MET A 76 -3.43 18.42 27.34
N ASN A 77 -3.84 19.67 27.18
CA ASN A 77 -4.71 20.29 28.16
C ASN A 77 -6.14 19.75 28.05
N GLU A 78 -6.92 19.89 29.12
CA GLU A 78 -8.29 19.35 29.20
C GLU A 78 -9.18 19.92 28.08
N ARG A 79 -8.97 21.19 27.71
CA ARG A 79 -9.67 21.83 26.60
C ARG A 79 -9.37 21.15 25.26
N GLN A 80 -8.11 20.84 24.96
CA GLN A 80 -7.69 20.12 23.75
C GLN A 80 -8.29 18.71 23.74
N ARG A 81 -8.23 18.00 24.87
CA ARG A 81 -8.82 16.66 25.03
C ARG A 81 -10.32 16.66 24.74
N ASN A 82 -11.06 17.56 25.40
CA ASN A 82 -12.51 17.70 25.21
C ASN A 82 -12.85 18.02 23.75
N ARG A 83 -12.04 18.85 23.10
CA ARG A 83 -12.24 19.20 21.69
C ARG A 83 -12.03 18.03 20.75
N ILE A 84 -11.03 17.19 21.00
CA ILE A 84 -10.80 15.96 20.22
C ILE A 84 -12.01 15.03 20.37
N ILE A 85 -12.51 14.85 21.59
CA ILE A 85 -13.70 14.01 21.86
C ILE A 85 -14.93 14.55 21.12
N GLN A 86 -15.15 15.87 21.17
CA GLN A 86 -16.27 16.51 20.46
C GLN A 86 -16.18 16.33 18.94
N ILE A 87 -15.00 16.56 18.35
CA ILE A 87 -14.81 16.35 16.90
C ILE A 87 -15.01 14.89 16.53
N ALA A 88 -14.44 13.96 17.31
CA ALA A 88 -14.61 12.53 17.10
C ALA A 88 -16.08 12.08 17.16
N HIS A 89 -16.88 12.69 18.04
CA HIS A 89 -18.32 12.44 18.14
C HIS A 89 -19.10 12.95 16.91
N LEU A 90 -18.71 14.08 16.33
CA LEU A 90 -19.42 14.67 15.19
C LEU A 90 -18.99 14.10 13.83
N LEU A 91 -17.77 13.57 13.70
CA LEU A 91 -17.25 13.01 12.45
C LEU A 91 -18.16 11.96 11.81
N PRO A 92 -18.75 10.99 12.55
CA PRO A 92 -19.68 10.00 12.00
C PRO A 92 -20.95 10.59 11.38
N LEU A 93 -21.33 11.82 11.74
CA LEU A 93 -22.48 12.51 11.15
C LEU A 93 -22.21 13.02 9.74
N LEU A 94 -20.94 13.11 9.34
CA LEU A 94 -20.53 13.58 8.02
C LEU A 94 -20.58 12.43 7.02
N THR A 95 -21.75 12.23 6.40
CA THR A 95 -21.95 11.16 5.41
C THR A 95 -22.25 11.72 4.02
N GLY A 96 -21.82 10.98 2.99
CA GLY A 96 -22.06 11.30 1.59
C GLY A 96 -20.80 11.65 0.81
N GLU A 97 -21.00 12.05 -0.45
CA GLU A 97 -19.92 12.32 -1.41
C GLU A 97 -19.67 13.81 -1.59
N VAL A 98 -18.41 14.18 -1.81
CA VAL A 98 -17.97 15.57 -2.03
C VAL A 98 -16.79 15.58 -3.00
N VAL A 99 -16.80 16.52 -3.94
CA VAL A 99 -15.70 16.73 -4.89
C VAL A 99 -14.85 17.91 -4.42
N LEU A 100 -13.53 17.71 -4.37
CA LEU A 100 -12.56 18.70 -3.90
C LEU A 100 -11.64 19.15 -5.05
N PRO A 101 -12.11 20.01 -5.96
CA PRO A 101 -11.40 20.31 -7.21
C PRO A 101 -10.07 21.04 -6.99
N LYS A 102 -9.97 21.90 -5.97
CA LYS A 102 -8.73 22.64 -5.70
C LYS A 102 -7.67 21.74 -5.07
N LEU A 103 -8.07 20.80 -4.21
CA LEU A 103 -7.17 19.78 -3.66
C LEU A 103 -6.68 18.84 -4.76
N GLU A 104 -7.57 18.43 -5.67
CA GLU A 104 -7.19 17.60 -6.82
C GLU A 104 -6.14 18.32 -7.70
N ASN A 105 -6.40 19.58 -8.08
CA ASN A 105 -5.46 20.39 -8.86
C ASN A 105 -4.12 20.54 -8.14
N LYS A 106 -4.14 20.83 -6.82
CA LYS A 106 -2.91 20.95 -6.02
C LYS A 106 -2.09 19.67 -6.02
N GLY A 107 -2.73 18.51 -5.91
CA GLY A 107 -2.02 17.24 -6.00
C GLY A 107 -1.47 16.95 -7.40
N ARG A 108 -2.16 17.37 -8.47
CA ARG A 108 -1.66 17.27 -9.86
C ARG A 108 -0.43 18.16 -10.08
N GLU A 109 -0.44 19.38 -9.57
CA GLU A 109 0.70 20.29 -9.59
C GLU A 109 1.91 19.67 -8.89
N TRP A 110 1.71 19.14 -7.68
CA TRP A 110 2.77 18.46 -6.92
C TRP A 110 3.33 17.24 -7.67
N LEU A 111 2.48 16.41 -8.29
CA LEU A 111 2.92 15.27 -9.09
C LEU A 111 3.81 15.69 -10.26
N GLU A 112 3.48 16.80 -10.92
CA GLU A 112 4.26 17.33 -12.05
C GLU A 112 5.57 17.95 -11.58
N GLN A 113 5.57 18.67 -10.45
CA GLN A 113 6.80 19.18 -9.84
C GLN A 113 7.78 18.05 -9.52
N ILE A 114 7.32 16.99 -8.86
CA ILE A 114 8.17 15.82 -8.57
C ILE A 114 8.60 15.13 -9.87
N ARG A 115 7.79 15.12 -10.93
CA ARG A 115 8.20 14.57 -12.24
C ARG A 115 9.36 15.33 -12.84
N LEU A 116 9.31 16.65 -12.85
CA LEU A 116 10.39 17.49 -13.39
C LEU A 116 11.68 17.33 -12.57
N GLU A 117 11.56 17.32 -11.24
CA GLU A 117 12.69 17.11 -10.33
C GLU A 117 13.36 15.74 -10.57
N THR A 118 12.56 14.68 -10.62
CA THR A 118 13.07 13.30 -10.78
C THR A 118 13.62 13.03 -12.16
N MET A 119 13.09 13.69 -13.20
CA MET A 119 13.64 13.62 -14.55
C MET A 119 15.02 14.27 -14.65
N LYS A 120 15.26 15.36 -13.93
CA LYS A 120 16.58 16.02 -13.87
C LYS A 120 17.62 15.14 -13.15
N ASN A 121 17.19 14.37 -12.15
CA ASN A 121 18.07 13.59 -11.29
C ASN A 121 18.13 12.08 -11.64
N ASP A 122 17.45 11.64 -12.71
CA ASP A 122 17.20 10.23 -13.08
C ASP A 122 16.72 9.35 -11.89
N ASP A 123 15.95 9.92 -10.96
CA ASP A 123 15.48 9.21 -9.77
C ASP A 123 14.16 8.48 -10.04
N LYS A 124 14.27 7.28 -10.63
CA LYS A 124 13.12 6.41 -10.96
C LYS A 124 12.32 5.96 -9.73
N VAL A 125 12.95 5.93 -8.56
CA VAL A 125 12.33 5.48 -7.31
C VAL A 125 11.39 6.57 -6.79
N LYS A 126 11.91 7.79 -6.65
CA LYS A 126 11.14 8.97 -6.27
C LYS A 126 10.02 9.25 -7.30
N ALA A 127 10.32 9.09 -8.59
CA ALA A 127 9.35 9.27 -9.67
C ALA A 127 8.14 8.32 -9.57
N ARG A 128 8.33 7.10 -9.05
CA ARG A 128 7.24 6.14 -8.84
C ARG A 128 6.54 6.35 -7.50
N GLN A 129 7.27 6.68 -6.45
CA GLN A 129 6.69 6.90 -5.11
C GLN A 129 5.70 8.05 -5.08
N ARG A 130 5.86 9.09 -5.92
CA ARG A 130 4.91 10.21 -5.99
C ARG A 130 3.45 9.78 -6.17
N PHE A 131 3.20 8.71 -6.94
CA PHE A 131 1.84 8.21 -7.18
C PHE A 131 1.20 7.53 -5.97
N ARG A 132 2.00 7.08 -5.01
CA ARG A 132 1.52 6.54 -3.73
C ARG A 132 1.34 7.63 -2.68
N ILE A 133 2.28 8.58 -2.65
CA ILE A 133 2.26 9.69 -1.68
C ILE A 133 1.09 10.62 -1.95
N CYS A 134 0.91 11.08 -3.19
CA CYS A 134 -0.12 12.07 -3.53
C CYS A 134 -1.54 11.68 -3.05
N PRO A 135 -2.09 10.47 -3.36
CA PRO A 135 -3.40 10.07 -2.84
C PRO A 135 -3.44 9.94 -1.32
N THR A 136 -2.33 9.56 -0.69
CA THR A 136 -2.23 9.44 0.77
C THR A 136 -2.29 10.81 1.42
N THR A 137 -1.56 11.80 0.88
CA THR A 137 -1.60 13.19 1.33
C THR A 137 -2.96 13.82 1.09
N MET A 138 -3.62 13.54 -0.04
CA MET A 138 -4.99 14.00 -0.30
C MET A 138 -5.97 13.51 0.76
N ARG A 139 -5.88 12.24 1.17
CA ARG A 139 -6.71 11.68 2.25
C ARG A 139 -6.44 12.38 3.58
N LEU A 140 -5.16 12.58 3.93
CA LEU A 140 -4.76 13.27 5.15
C LEU A 140 -5.27 14.72 5.18
N MET A 141 -5.12 15.45 4.08
CA MET A 141 -5.65 16.80 3.92
C MET A 141 -7.16 16.84 4.05
N THR A 142 -7.86 15.86 3.50
CA THR A 142 -9.32 15.75 3.65
C THR A 142 -9.70 15.59 5.12
N CYS A 143 -9.02 14.71 5.87
CA CYS A 143 -9.25 14.56 7.31
C CYS A 143 -8.99 15.85 8.08
N ILE A 144 -7.89 16.56 7.79
CA ILE A 144 -7.57 17.85 8.42
C ILE A 144 -8.67 18.88 8.16
N MET A 145 -9.13 18.99 6.91
CA MET A 145 -10.20 19.92 6.55
C MET A 145 -11.53 19.55 7.20
N LEU A 146 -11.88 18.27 7.28
CA LEU A 146 -13.10 17.80 7.99
C LEU A 146 -13.06 18.17 9.47
N CYS A 147 -11.93 17.91 10.15
CA CYS A 147 -11.72 18.33 11.52
C CYS A 147 -11.87 19.86 11.67
N LYS A 148 -11.36 20.64 10.70
CA LYS A 148 -11.46 22.10 10.72
C LYS A 148 -12.88 22.62 10.51
N VAL A 149 -13.67 21.96 9.66
CA VAL A 149 -15.10 22.27 9.44
C VAL A 149 -15.88 22.06 10.74
N LEU A 150 -15.70 20.90 11.39
CA LEU A 150 -16.33 20.60 12.68
C LEU A 150 -15.89 21.56 13.77
N GLU A 151 -14.59 21.88 13.82
CA GLU A 151 -14.03 22.87 14.72
C GLU A 151 -14.74 24.23 14.58
N THR A 152 -15.00 24.65 13.34
CA THR A 152 -15.68 25.92 13.03
C THR A 152 -17.15 25.88 13.46
N LEU A 153 -17.84 24.75 13.28
CA LEU A 153 -19.23 24.58 13.73
C LEU A 153 -19.33 24.65 15.26
N ILE A 154 -18.44 23.95 15.97
CA ILE A 154 -18.38 23.97 17.44
C ILE A 154 -18.10 25.39 17.94
N GLN A 155 -17.19 26.13 17.30
CA GLN A 155 -16.89 27.51 17.67
C GLN A 155 -18.07 28.46 17.50
N LYS A 156 -18.91 28.26 16.47
CA LYS A 156 -20.03 29.14 16.15
C LYS A 156 -21.30 28.84 16.96
N HIS A 157 -21.60 27.57 17.17
CA HIS A 157 -22.90 27.12 17.71
C HIS A 157 -22.78 26.36 19.04
N GLY A 158 -21.57 26.18 19.55
CA GLY A 158 -21.30 25.22 20.62
C GLY A 158 -21.40 23.78 20.14
N PHE A 159 -21.06 22.82 21.01
CA PHE A 159 -21.07 21.40 20.66
C PHE A 159 -22.48 20.89 20.31
N ASN A 160 -23.45 21.10 21.20
CA ASN A 160 -24.83 20.65 20.98
C ASN A 160 -25.49 21.35 19.78
N GLY A 161 -25.17 22.63 19.55
CA GLY A 161 -25.67 23.38 18.40
C GLY A 161 -25.06 22.89 17.09
N ALA A 162 -23.78 22.54 17.07
CA ALA A 162 -23.12 21.92 15.92
C ALA A 162 -23.74 20.56 15.59
N GLU A 163 -24.00 19.71 16.59
CA GLU A 163 -24.66 18.42 16.40
C GLU A 163 -26.07 18.58 15.83
N LYS A 164 -26.87 19.51 16.38
CA LYS A 164 -28.23 19.80 15.89
C LYS A 164 -28.21 20.26 14.43
N GLN A 165 -27.31 21.18 14.08
CA GLN A 165 -27.17 21.68 12.70
C GLN A 165 -26.78 20.58 11.71
N LEU A 166 -25.87 19.68 12.09
CA LEU A 166 -25.49 18.55 11.23
C LEU A 166 -26.63 17.54 11.04
N LYS A 167 -27.50 17.36 12.05
CA LYS A 167 -28.69 16.50 11.95
C LYS A 167 -29.80 17.14 11.11
N GLU A 168 -30.04 18.44 11.28
CA GLU A 168 -31.06 19.18 10.53
C GLU A 168 -30.66 19.45 9.07
N SER A 169 -29.37 19.63 8.81
CA SER A 169 -28.83 19.89 7.47
C SER A 169 -27.61 19.00 7.18
N PRO A 170 -27.84 17.73 6.79
CA PRO A 170 -26.78 16.74 6.58
C PRO A 170 -25.74 17.12 5.52
N ASP A 171 -26.08 18.00 4.57
CA ASP A 171 -25.18 18.43 3.50
C ASP A 171 -24.41 19.73 3.80
N LEU A 172 -24.68 20.39 4.94
CA LEU A 172 -24.07 21.68 5.29
C LEU A 172 -22.53 21.64 5.25
N TRP A 173 -21.95 20.55 5.75
CA TRP A 173 -20.51 20.36 5.82
C TRP A 173 -19.84 20.31 4.45
N LYS A 174 -20.53 19.84 3.40
CA LYS A 174 -19.97 19.72 2.04
C LYS A 174 -19.58 21.09 1.50
N GLY A 175 -20.50 22.06 1.61
CA GLY A 175 -20.24 23.44 1.20
C GLY A 175 -19.16 24.11 2.03
N MET A 176 -19.10 23.82 3.34
CA MET A 176 -18.04 24.32 4.22
C MET A 176 -16.67 23.73 3.88
N LEU A 177 -16.62 22.44 3.55
CA LEU A 177 -15.40 21.74 3.17
C LEU A 177 -14.83 22.28 1.86
N VAL A 178 -15.68 22.52 0.86
CA VAL A 178 -15.25 23.14 -0.41
C VAL A 178 -14.65 24.53 -0.17
N LYS A 179 -15.27 25.33 0.71
CA LYS A 179 -14.74 26.65 1.14
C LYS A 179 -13.44 26.55 1.93
N MET A 180 -13.14 25.41 2.55
CA MET A 180 -11.93 25.18 3.33
C MET A 180 -10.68 24.94 2.50
N GLN A 181 -10.82 24.77 1.19
CA GLN A 181 -9.72 24.75 0.22
C GLN A 181 -9.16 26.17 -0.01
N THR A 182 -8.67 26.80 1.05
CA THR A 182 -7.97 28.09 1.02
C THR A 182 -6.50 27.88 0.63
N PRO A 183 -5.82 28.90 0.06
CA PRO A 183 -4.40 28.76 -0.30
C PRO A 183 -3.53 28.33 0.89
N THR A 184 -3.75 28.90 2.07
CA THR A 184 -3.03 28.54 3.30
C THR A 184 -3.24 27.08 3.68
N MET A 185 -4.48 26.57 3.59
CA MET A 185 -4.77 25.16 3.86
C MET A 185 -4.10 24.26 2.83
N LEU A 186 -4.17 24.62 1.55
CA LEU A 186 -3.58 23.82 0.47
C LEU A 186 -2.05 23.81 0.50
N ASN A 187 -1.38 24.84 1.04
CA ASN A 187 0.07 24.83 1.23
C ASN A 187 0.53 23.79 2.27
N VAL A 188 -0.35 23.37 3.18
CA VAL A 188 -0.06 22.25 4.11
C VAL A 188 0.12 20.94 3.33
N PHE A 189 -0.51 20.81 2.15
CA PHE A 189 -0.34 19.64 1.29
C PHE A 189 1.13 19.43 0.93
N ASP A 190 1.84 20.48 0.51
CA ASP A 190 3.23 20.38 0.07
C ASP A 190 4.12 19.88 1.21
N VAL A 191 3.99 20.49 2.39
CA VAL A 191 4.75 20.10 3.59
C VAL A 191 4.53 18.63 3.96
N LEU A 192 3.27 18.18 3.91
CA LEU A 192 2.93 16.79 4.23
C LEU A 192 3.44 15.82 3.15
N ALA A 193 3.23 16.16 1.87
CA ALA A 193 3.63 15.32 0.76
C ALA A 193 5.15 15.16 0.70
N ASP A 194 5.89 16.25 0.83
CA ASP A 194 7.35 16.25 0.81
C ASP A 194 7.91 15.48 2.01
N TYR A 195 7.36 15.72 3.22
CA TYR A 195 7.75 14.96 4.41
C TYR A 195 7.48 13.46 4.23
N GLN A 196 6.32 13.07 3.70
CA GLN A 196 6.00 11.66 3.47
C GLN A 196 6.92 11.04 2.41
N LEU A 197 7.25 11.78 1.35
CA LEU A 197 8.14 11.33 0.29
C LEU A 197 9.57 11.14 0.81
N ASP A 198 10.10 12.12 1.54
CA ASP A 198 11.44 12.07 2.11
C ASP A 198 11.59 10.92 3.12
N ASN A 199 10.61 10.72 3.99
CA ASN A 199 10.62 9.57 4.91
C ASN A 199 10.52 8.24 4.16
N ALA A 200 9.68 8.16 3.13
CA ALA A 200 9.55 6.93 2.34
C ALA A 200 10.87 6.56 1.67
N LEU A 201 11.58 7.55 1.13
CA LEU A 201 12.91 7.33 0.53
C LEU A 201 13.95 7.02 1.60
N TYR A 202 14.00 7.78 2.70
CA TYR A 202 14.99 7.58 3.76
C TYR A 202 14.94 6.16 4.34
N PHE A 203 13.75 5.64 4.66
CA PHE A 203 13.62 4.33 5.31
C PHE A 203 13.51 3.15 4.34
N PHE A 204 12.98 3.35 3.14
CA PHE A 204 12.57 2.25 2.28
C PHE A 204 13.18 2.28 0.87
N ARG A 205 14.06 3.23 0.54
CA ARG A 205 14.61 3.36 -0.81
C ARG A 205 15.20 2.05 -1.35
N SER A 206 16.10 1.41 -0.60
CA SER A 206 16.72 0.14 -1.02
C SER A 206 15.68 -0.96 -1.25
N ARG A 207 14.72 -1.13 -0.33
CA ARG A 207 13.64 -2.12 -0.46
C ARG A 207 12.73 -1.83 -1.65
N ILE A 208 12.47 -0.55 -1.93
CA ILE A 208 11.67 -0.12 -3.08
C ILE A 208 12.44 -0.40 -4.37
N GLU A 209 13.74 -0.09 -4.43
CA GLU A 209 14.64 -0.40 -5.54
C GLU A 209 14.71 -1.91 -5.80
N GLU A 210 14.91 -2.70 -4.75
CA GLU A 210 14.92 -4.16 -4.82
C GLU A 210 13.60 -4.71 -5.34
N ALA A 211 12.46 -4.23 -4.82
CA ALA A 211 11.14 -4.61 -5.33
C ALA A 211 10.98 -4.30 -6.83
N PHE A 212 11.58 -3.21 -7.32
CA PHE A 212 11.55 -2.88 -8.75
C PHE A 212 12.53 -3.71 -9.59
N SER A 213 13.66 -4.10 -9.02
CA SER A 213 14.63 -5.01 -9.67
C SER A 213 14.19 -6.48 -9.63
N SER A 214 13.21 -6.81 -8.79
CA SER A 214 12.69 -8.17 -8.65
C SER A 214 12.11 -8.64 -9.99
N LYS A 215 12.39 -9.92 -10.32
CA LYS A 215 11.95 -10.53 -11.60
C LYS A 215 10.44 -10.46 -11.80
N ASP A 216 9.67 -10.32 -10.73
CA ASP A 216 8.21 -10.17 -10.76
C ASP A 216 7.75 -8.79 -11.25
N TYR A 217 8.58 -7.75 -11.12
CA TYR A 217 8.26 -6.37 -11.56
C TYR A 217 8.94 -5.99 -12.89
N CYS A 218 10.07 -6.62 -13.22
CA CYS A 218 10.83 -6.42 -14.47
C CYS A 218 10.21 -7.13 -15.70
N CYS A 219 8.90 -7.30 -15.76
CA CYS A 219 8.23 -7.78 -16.98
C CYS A 219 8.02 -6.61 -17.96
N GLN A 220 9.07 -6.11 -18.59
CA GLN A 220 8.95 -5.25 -19.79
C GLN A 220 10.08 -5.49 -20.78
N SER A 221 10.10 -6.67 -21.39
CA SER A 221 10.35 -6.75 -22.83
C SER A 221 9.05 -7.23 -23.48
N ALA A 222 8.65 -6.66 -24.63
CA ALA A 222 7.42 -7.03 -25.34
C ALA A 222 7.37 -8.51 -25.80
N TRP A 223 8.45 -9.24 -25.54
CA TRP A 223 8.70 -10.61 -25.99
C TRP A 223 8.86 -11.59 -24.83
N ASP A 224 8.93 -11.12 -23.58
CA ASP A 224 8.95 -11.98 -22.41
C ASP A 224 7.53 -12.49 -22.12
N ARG A 225 7.31 -13.77 -22.43
CA ARG A 225 6.04 -14.44 -22.16
C ARG A 225 5.78 -14.43 -20.65
N CYS A 226 4.74 -13.71 -20.24
CA CYS A 226 4.34 -13.48 -18.84
C CYS A 226 3.90 -14.74 -18.05
N ARG A 227 3.86 -15.92 -18.70
CA ARG A 227 3.66 -17.22 -18.05
C ARG A 227 4.74 -18.19 -18.53
N ARG A 228 5.78 -18.38 -17.72
CA ARG A 228 6.77 -19.45 -17.92
C ARG A 228 6.13 -20.78 -17.53
N GLY A 229 5.79 -21.59 -18.53
CA GLY A 229 5.30 -22.95 -18.33
C GLY A 229 6.44 -23.97 -18.33
N LYS A 230 6.12 -25.23 -18.00
CA LYS A 230 7.07 -26.35 -18.12
C LYS A 230 7.70 -26.47 -19.52
N ASN A 231 6.97 -26.07 -20.56
CA ASN A 231 7.48 -26.04 -21.94
C ASN A 231 8.61 -25.01 -22.12
N ASP A 232 8.51 -23.84 -21.50
CA ASP A 232 9.53 -22.80 -21.64
C ASP A 232 10.84 -23.23 -20.94
N SER A 233 10.74 -23.92 -19.81
CA SER A 233 11.91 -24.54 -19.16
C SER A 233 12.55 -25.64 -20.01
N ILE A 234 11.76 -26.43 -20.75
CA ILE A 234 12.30 -27.42 -21.70
C ILE A 234 13.01 -26.70 -22.84
N PHE A 235 12.41 -25.64 -23.38
CA PHE A 235 12.99 -24.84 -24.45
C PHE A 235 14.33 -24.25 -24.03
N GLU A 236 14.45 -23.65 -22.84
CA GLU A 236 15.71 -23.07 -22.32
C GLU A 236 16.83 -24.12 -22.16
N ARG A 237 16.50 -25.36 -21.80
CA ARG A 237 17.48 -26.45 -21.56
C ARG A 237 18.03 -27.10 -22.83
N LEU A 238 17.36 -26.93 -23.97
CA LEU A 238 17.82 -27.46 -25.25
C LEU A 238 18.94 -26.57 -25.83
N ASP A 239 19.83 -27.15 -26.61
CA ASP A 239 20.88 -26.38 -27.30
C ASP A 239 20.28 -25.58 -28.48
N VAL A 240 21.10 -24.73 -29.13
CA VAL A 240 20.71 -23.93 -30.31
C VAL A 240 20.26 -24.85 -31.45
N THR A 241 20.91 -26.00 -31.61
CA THR A 241 20.49 -27.06 -32.53
C THR A 241 20.29 -28.34 -31.72
N PHE A 242 19.13 -28.98 -31.85
CA PHE A 242 18.78 -30.16 -31.06
C PHE A 242 17.98 -31.19 -31.87
N THR A 243 18.02 -32.45 -31.43
CA THR A 243 17.26 -33.56 -32.02
C THR A 243 15.93 -33.78 -31.29
N PHE A 244 15.04 -34.54 -31.93
CA PHE A 244 13.79 -34.95 -31.28
C PHE A 244 14.04 -35.72 -29.97
N GLU A 245 15.01 -36.63 -29.96
CA GLU A 245 15.38 -37.43 -28.78
C GLU A 245 15.85 -36.55 -27.61
N GLN A 246 16.64 -35.50 -27.90
CA GLN A 246 17.07 -34.53 -26.89
C GLN A 246 15.87 -33.75 -26.32
N ALA A 247 14.90 -33.39 -27.15
CA ALA A 247 13.65 -32.75 -26.72
C ALA A 247 12.79 -33.67 -25.85
N GLU A 248 12.77 -34.98 -26.13
CA GLU A 248 12.10 -35.98 -25.30
C GLU A 248 12.76 -36.14 -23.93
N GLN A 249 14.08 -36.29 -23.91
CA GLN A 249 14.85 -36.42 -22.66
C GLN A 249 14.62 -35.22 -21.73
N GLN A 250 14.68 -34.00 -22.26
CA GLN A 250 14.41 -32.78 -21.48
C GLN A 250 12.93 -32.66 -21.08
N SER A 251 12.01 -33.16 -21.91
CA SER A 251 10.59 -33.17 -21.57
C SER A 251 10.31 -34.13 -20.41
N VAL A 252 10.91 -35.32 -20.39
CA VAL A 252 10.81 -36.27 -19.28
C VAL A 252 11.42 -35.67 -18.01
N ALA A 253 12.58 -35.01 -18.11
CA ALA A 253 13.24 -34.37 -16.98
C ALA A 253 12.42 -33.25 -16.32
N VAL A 254 11.56 -32.55 -17.07
CA VAL A 254 10.76 -31.41 -16.55
C VAL A 254 9.31 -31.81 -16.23
N LYS A 255 8.70 -32.71 -17.00
CA LYS A 255 7.29 -33.09 -16.88
C LYS A 255 7.06 -34.46 -16.25
N GLY A 256 8.10 -35.27 -16.06
CA GLY A 256 8.01 -36.64 -15.53
C GLY A 256 7.10 -37.53 -16.41
N ALA A 257 6.30 -38.39 -15.78
CA ALA A 257 5.40 -39.35 -16.43
C ALA A 257 4.33 -38.75 -17.37
N SER A 258 4.18 -37.41 -17.41
CA SER A 258 3.28 -36.72 -18.34
C SER A 258 3.92 -36.34 -19.69
N ALA A 259 5.22 -36.59 -19.86
CA ALA A 259 5.91 -36.46 -21.14
C ALA A 259 5.73 -37.73 -21.97
N THR A 260 4.80 -37.69 -22.93
CA THR A 260 4.64 -38.73 -23.94
C THR A 260 5.25 -38.25 -25.26
N HIS A 261 5.65 -39.19 -26.10
CA HIS A 261 6.17 -38.92 -27.44
C HIS A 261 5.25 -37.99 -28.25
N GLU A 262 3.93 -38.19 -28.15
CA GLU A 262 2.91 -37.36 -28.82
C GLU A 262 2.84 -35.94 -28.25
N SER A 263 3.04 -35.77 -26.93
CA SER A 263 3.02 -34.45 -26.30
C SER A 263 4.27 -33.63 -26.65
N VAL A 264 5.43 -34.29 -26.84
CA VAL A 264 6.66 -33.67 -27.34
C VAL A 264 6.50 -33.27 -28.82
N LYS A 265 5.92 -34.15 -29.64
CA LYS A 265 5.61 -33.85 -31.05
C LYS A 265 4.66 -32.66 -31.19
N GLN A 266 3.62 -32.59 -30.36
CA GLN A 266 2.69 -31.46 -30.35
C GLN A 266 3.34 -30.17 -29.85
N MET A 267 4.23 -30.26 -28.85
CA MET A 267 5.02 -29.14 -28.35
C MET A 267 5.92 -28.54 -29.44
N LEU A 268 6.70 -29.37 -30.14
CA LEU A 268 7.57 -28.93 -31.24
C LEU A 268 6.77 -28.37 -32.41
N LYS A 269 5.62 -28.96 -32.74
CA LYS A 269 4.69 -28.42 -33.75
C LYS A 269 4.19 -27.02 -33.38
N ASN A 270 3.87 -26.80 -32.10
CA ASN A 270 3.44 -25.50 -31.60
C ASN A 270 4.59 -24.47 -31.65
N TRP A 271 5.82 -24.86 -31.27
CA TRP A 271 6.98 -23.98 -31.35
C TRP A 271 7.34 -23.59 -32.78
N LYS A 272 7.23 -24.54 -33.73
CA LYS A 272 7.38 -24.24 -35.16
C LYS A 272 6.33 -23.24 -35.64
N ARG A 273 5.06 -23.43 -35.26
CA ARG A 273 3.97 -22.50 -35.60
C ARG A 273 4.19 -21.11 -35.01
N GLN A 274 4.79 -21.03 -33.82
CA GLN A 274 5.12 -19.78 -33.13
C GLN A 274 6.41 -19.12 -33.67
N GLY A 275 7.12 -19.75 -34.61
CA GLY A 275 8.37 -19.22 -35.16
C GLY A 275 9.57 -19.32 -34.23
N LEU A 276 9.50 -20.13 -33.17
CA LEU A 276 10.59 -20.29 -32.19
C LEU A 276 11.69 -21.24 -32.68
N ILE A 277 11.34 -22.17 -33.58
CA ILE A 277 12.26 -23.16 -34.14
C ILE A 277 12.06 -23.31 -35.65
N SER A 278 13.15 -23.55 -36.37
CA SER A 278 13.17 -24.01 -37.75
C SER A 278 13.52 -25.50 -37.79
N VAL A 279 13.07 -26.19 -38.84
CA VAL A 279 13.41 -27.61 -39.08
C VAL A 279 14.46 -27.65 -40.17
N LEU A 280 15.62 -28.21 -39.86
CA LEU A 280 16.72 -28.41 -40.80
C LEU A 280 16.48 -29.68 -41.65
N PRO A 281 17.12 -29.80 -42.83
CA PRO A 281 16.96 -30.95 -43.72
C PRO A 281 17.29 -32.29 -43.05
N ASP A 282 18.22 -32.28 -42.08
CA ASP A 282 18.72 -33.48 -41.41
C ASP A 282 17.87 -33.92 -40.21
N ARG A 283 16.58 -33.56 -40.17
CA ARG A 283 15.65 -33.83 -39.05
C ARG A 283 16.07 -33.23 -37.70
N HIS A 284 16.95 -32.23 -37.72
CA HIS A 284 17.32 -31.43 -36.57
C HIS A 284 16.43 -30.20 -36.45
N TYR A 285 16.27 -29.71 -35.23
CA TYR A 285 15.56 -28.47 -34.93
C TYR A 285 16.58 -27.40 -34.54
N GLN A 286 16.42 -26.19 -35.05
CA GLN A 286 17.26 -25.06 -34.69
C GLN A 286 16.40 -23.97 -34.07
N LYS A 287 16.84 -23.42 -32.94
CA LYS A 287 16.21 -22.25 -32.33
C LYS A 287 16.42 -21.03 -33.22
N VAL A 288 15.34 -20.31 -33.50
CA VAL A 288 15.42 -19.04 -34.21
C VAL A 288 15.83 -17.99 -33.18
N SER A 289 17.12 -17.65 -33.13
CA SER A 289 17.59 -16.51 -32.34
C SER A 289 16.94 -15.23 -32.87
N PRO A 290 16.52 -14.29 -32.01
CA PRO A 290 16.15 -12.97 -32.48
C PRO A 290 17.38 -12.37 -33.17
N THR A 291 17.28 -12.12 -34.47
CA THR A 291 18.22 -11.25 -35.14
C THR A 291 18.08 -9.90 -34.46
N ILE A 292 19.17 -9.44 -33.86
CA ILE A 292 19.29 -8.14 -33.17
C ILE A 292 18.84 -7.02 -34.12
#